data_AF-A0A3D0UL62-F1
#
_entry.id   AF-A0A3D0UL62-F1
#
_cell.length_a   1.000
_cell.length_b   1.000
_cell.length_c   1.000
_cell.angle_alpha   90.00
_cell.angle_beta   90.00
_cell.angle_gamma   90.00
#
_symmetry.space_group_name_H-M   'P 1'
#
loop_
_entity.id
_entity.type
_entity.pdbx_description
1 polymer ?
#
loop_
_entity_poly.entity_id
_entity_poly.type
_entity_poly.pdbx_seq_one_letter_code
_entity_poly.pdbx_strand_id
1 'polypeptide(L)'
;AGEIADGVCLNYLVNPAYNLRAMDALERGAKLAGRSLDDIDRPQLMICSVDYDRKKALDGARKMMTQYLGQQPHLMKASGVSQELLDEIHEVLTWPATDEEIESAMHLVPDDVVQMCTASGSPEEVKAKVREYIDNGCTCPILYPLGDARLMIDVFSEGYN
;
A
#
# COMPACT_ATOMS: atom_id res chain seq x y z
N ALA A 1 13.74 15.80 0.22
CA ALA A 1 13.63 15.06 -1.05
C ALA A 1 13.47 16.02 -2.22
N GLY A 2 12.35 16.76 -2.33
CA GLY A 2 12.08 17.59 -3.52
C GLY A 2 13.14 18.63 -3.90
N GLU A 3 13.89 19.18 -2.94
CA GLU A 3 14.95 20.15 -3.22
C GLU A 3 16.16 19.51 -3.93
N ILE A 4 16.59 18.31 -3.51
CA ILE A 4 17.91 17.78 -3.85
C ILE A 4 17.91 16.43 -4.58
N ALA A 5 16.81 15.67 -4.53
CA ALA A 5 16.78 14.30 -5.05
C ALA A 5 16.21 14.26 -6.48
N ASP A 6 16.65 13.29 -7.27
CA ASP A 6 16.05 12.98 -8.58
C ASP A 6 14.72 12.24 -8.45
N GLY A 7 14.47 11.62 -7.30
CA GLY A 7 13.20 10.97 -7.00
C GLY A 7 13.02 10.65 -5.52
N VAL A 8 11.81 10.22 -5.17
CA VAL A 8 11.45 9.75 -3.83
C VAL A 8 10.71 8.42 -3.93
N CYS A 9 11.23 7.40 -3.25
CA CYS A 9 10.50 6.14 -3.09
C CYS A 9 9.40 6.33 -2.04
N LEU A 10 8.14 6.35 -2.48
CA LEU A 10 6.96 6.48 -1.64
C LEU A 10 6.62 5.15 -0.97
N ASN A 11 6.15 5.25 0.27
CA ASN A 11 5.98 4.11 1.15
C ASN A 11 4.74 3.26 0.79
N TYR A 12 4.82 1.96 1.03
CA TYR A 12 3.74 0.98 0.89
C TYR A 12 2.78 1.00 2.09
N LEU A 13 1.66 0.28 1.99
CA LEU A 13 0.59 0.22 3.02
C LEU A 13 -0.03 1.59 3.34
N VAL A 14 -0.06 2.47 2.34
CA VAL A 14 -0.72 3.77 2.43
C VAL A 14 -1.81 3.88 1.39
N ASN A 15 -2.93 4.50 1.76
CA ASN A 15 -3.99 4.84 0.82
C ASN A 15 -3.42 5.76 -0.29
N PRO A 16 -3.78 5.59 -1.57
CA PRO A 16 -3.37 6.48 -2.66
C PRO A 16 -3.53 7.98 -2.36
N ALA A 17 -4.60 8.37 -1.64
CA ALA A 17 -4.83 9.76 -1.23
C ALA A 17 -3.74 10.34 -0.31
N TYR A 18 -2.94 9.49 0.36
CA TYR A 18 -1.74 9.92 1.10
C TYR A 18 -0.75 10.63 0.18
N ASN A 19 -0.66 10.21 -1.09
CA ASN A 19 0.30 10.76 -2.03
C ASN A 19 0.03 12.24 -2.33
N LEU A 20 -1.21 12.72 -2.25
CA LEU A 20 -1.53 14.14 -2.43
C LEU A 20 -0.73 15.03 -1.45
N ARG A 21 -0.65 14.63 -0.18
CA ARG A 21 0.14 15.35 0.83
C ARG A 21 1.64 15.23 0.57
N ALA A 22 2.08 14.08 0.05
CA ALA A 22 3.46 13.88 -0.34
C ALA A 22 3.82 14.80 -1.53
N MET A 23 2.93 14.96 -2.50
CA MET A 23 3.12 15.86 -3.65
C MET A 23 3.26 17.30 -3.19
N ASP A 24 2.39 17.78 -2.29
CA ASP A 24 2.49 19.12 -1.72
C ASP A 24 3.85 19.35 -1.04
N ALA A 25 4.35 18.36 -0.31
CA ALA A 25 5.63 18.43 0.37
C ALA A 25 6.82 18.43 -0.61
N LEU A 26 6.75 17.62 -1.66
CA LEU A 26 7.76 17.57 -2.71
C LEU A 26 7.80 18.88 -3.49
N GLU A 27 6.66 19.41 -3.88
CA GLU A 27 6.56 20.66 -4.64
C GLU A 27 7.15 21.84 -3.85
N ARG A 28 6.90 21.93 -2.54
CA ARG A 28 7.55 22.93 -1.68
C ARG A 28 9.07 22.82 -1.71
N GLY A 29 9.61 21.60 -1.65
CA GLY A 29 11.05 21.38 -1.74
C GLY A 29 11.61 21.72 -3.13
N ALA A 30 10.93 21.30 -4.20
CA ALA A 30 11.34 21.54 -5.58
C ALA A 30 11.49 23.04 -5.87
N LYS A 31 10.54 23.84 -5.38
CA LYS A 31 10.55 25.31 -5.52
C LYS A 31 11.80 25.98 -4.92
N LEU A 32 12.38 25.42 -3.86
CA LEU A 32 13.61 25.96 -3.25
C LEU A 32 14.83 25.84 -4.19
N ALA A 33 14.83 24.82 -5.05
CA ALA A 33 15.87 24.56 -6.05
C ALA A 33 15.50 25.07 -7.45
N GLY A 34 14.37 25.80 -7.61
CA GLY A 34 13.88 26.24 -8.92
C GLY A 34 13.42 25.10 -9.83
N ARG A 35 13.05 23.95 -9.28
CA ARG A 35 12.58 22.75 -9.97
C ARG A 35 11.07 22.62 -9.90
N SER A 36 10.50 21.82 -10.79
CA SER A 36 9.09 21.41 -10.76
C SER A 36 8.92 20.00 -10.20
N LEU A 37 7.67 19.61 -9.92
CA LEU A 37 7.38 18.24 -9.51
C LEU A 37 7.65 17.24 -10.64
N ASP A 38 7.53 17.66 -11.91
CA ASP A 38 7.79 16.80 -13.07
C ASP A 38 9.27 16.39 -13.18
N ASP A 39 10.17 17.12 -12.51
CA ASP A 39 11.62 16.82 -12.45
C ASP A 39 11.99 15.80 -11.36
N ILE A 40 11.00 15.22 -10.66
CA ILE A 40 11.22 14.35 -9.50
C ILE A 40 10.46 13.05 -9.70
N ASP A 41 11.16 11.93 -9.87
CA ASP A 41 10.53 10.62 -9.91
C ASP A 41 9.85 10.25 -8.59
N ARG A 42 8.73 9.54 -8.67
CA ARG A 42 7.93 9.13 -7.51
C ARG A 42 7.62 7.64 -7.59
N PRO A 43 8.63 6.75 -7.51
CA PRO A 43 8.38 5.32 -7.45
C PRO A 43 7.54 5.00 -6.21
N GLN A 44 6.51 4.19 -6.36
CA GLN A 44 5.58 3.85 -5.29
C GLN A 44 5.68 2.37 -4.95
N LEU A 45 6.11 2.07 -3.73
CA LEU A 45 6.10 0.69 -3.26
C LEU A 45 4.65 0.26 -2.97
N MET A 46 4.22 -0.87 -3.52
CA MET A 46 2.86 -1.40 -3.37
C MET A 46 2.92 -2.89 -3.04
N ILE A 47 2.20 -3.30 -1.99
CA ILE A 47 1.92 -4.73 -1.80
C ILE A 47 0.96 -5.17 -2.89
N CYS A 48 1.34 -6.18 -3.65
CA CYS A 48 0.50 -6.79 -4.67
C CYS A 48 0.23 -8.25 -4.32
N SER A 49 -1.03 -8.57 -3.98
CA SER A 49 -1.46 -9.95 -3.78
C SER A 49 -2.52 -10.29 -4.81
N VAL A 50 -2.13 -11.05 -5.83
CA VAL A 50 -2.99 -11.39 -6.95
C VAL A 50 -3.20 -12.90 -7.02
N ASP A 51 -4.44 -13.30 -7.21
CA ASP A 51 -4.85 -14.69 -7.43
C ASP A 51 -6.16 -14.70 -8.25
N TYR A 52 -6.45 -15.80 -8.94
CA TYR A 52 -7.75 -15.98 -9.59
C TYR A 52 -8.86 -16.27 -8.57
N ASP A 53 -8.49 -16.77 -7.38
CA ASP A 53 -9.35 -16.76 -6.20
C ASP A 53 -9.18 -15.45 -5.44
N ARG A 54 -10.14 -14.53 -5.63
CA ARG A 54 -10.16 -13.22 -4.95
C ARG A 54 -10.02 -13.34 -3.43
N LYS A 55 -10.65 -14.34 -2.81
CA LYS A 55 -10.59 -14.51 -1.35
C LYS A 55 -9.17 -14.86 -0.91
N LYS A 56 -8.51 -15.77 -1.62
CA LYS A 56 -7.11 -16.15 -1.32
C LYS A 56 -6.16 -14.95 -1.42
N ALA A 57 -6.31 -14.12 -2.45
CA ALA A 57 -5.52 -12.90 -2.62
C ALA A 57 -5.74 -11.90 -1.46
N LEU A 58 -7.00 -11.68 -1.07
CA LEU A 58 -7.31 -10.78 0.05
C LEU A 58 -6.87 -11.35 1.39
N ASP A 59 -7.03 -12.64 1.64
CA ASP A 59 -6.59 -13.31 2.87
C ASP A 59 -5.07 -13.20 3.06
N GLY A 60 -4.29 -13.36 1.98
CA GLY A 60 -2.83 -13.18 2.02
C GLY A 60 -2.43 -11.76 2.43
N ALA A 61 -3.02 -10.76 1.79
CA ALA A 61 -2.79 -9.35 2.15
C ALA A 61 -3.32 -9.01 3.54
N ARG A 62 -4.45 -9.58 3.95
CA ARG A 62 -5.05 -9.37 5.27
C ARG A 62 -4.13 -9.85 6.38
N LYS A 63 -3.52 -11.03 6.25
CA LYS A 63 -2.54 -11.54 7.23
C LYS A 63 -1.40 -10.54 7.45
N MET A 64 -0.83 -10.01 6.37
CA MET A 64 0.22 -8.98 6.45
C MET A 64 -0.31 -7.68 7.07
N MET A 65 -1.48 -7.20 6.66
CA MET A 65 -2.11 -5.99 7.22
C MET A 65 -2.33 -6.11 8.73
N THR A 66 -2.88 -7.24 9.19
CA THR A 66 -3.11 -7.53 10.61
C THR A 66 -1.81 -7.47 11.41
N GLN A 67 -0.73 -8.06 10.89
CA GLN A 67 0.60 -7.96 11.51
C GLN A 67 1.11 -6.51 11.60
N TYR A 68 0.96 -5.71 10.54
CA TYR A 68 1.41 -4.32 10.52
C TYR A 68 0.55 -3.39 11.39
N LEU A 69 -0.77 -3.63 11.47
CA LEU A 69 -1.70 -2.89 12.32
C LEU A 69 -1.33 -3.04 13.81
N GLY A 70 -0.94 -4.24 14.23
CA GLY A 70 -0.43 -4.49 15.57
C GLY A 70 0.93 -3.83 15.86
N GLN A 71 1.85 -3.81 14.88
CA GLN A 71 3.22 -3.32 15.09
C GLN A 71 3.38 -1.79 14.94
N GLN A 72 2.69 -1.17 13.99
CA GLN A 72 2.93 0.21 13.56
C GLN A 72 1.62 1.00 13.36
N PRO A 73 0.86 1.27 14.45
CA PRO A 73 -0.46 1.92 14.36
C PRO A 73 -0.43 3.32 13.73
N HIS A 74 0.69 4.04 13.87
CA HIS A 74 0.85 5.39 13.35
C HIS A 74 0.86 5.45 11.81
N LEU A 75 1.35 4.41 11.13
CA LEU A 75 1.30 4.35 9.66
C LEU A 75 -0.14 4.24 9.16
N MET A 76 -0.94 3.42 9.83
CA MET A 76 -2.29 3.08 9.37
C MET A 76 -3.30 4.21 9.61
N LYS A 77 -3.10 5.00 10.67
CA LYS A 77 -3.83 6.27 10.84
C LYS A 77 -3.56 7.25 9.70
N ALA A 78 -2.32 7.31 9.19
CA ALA A 78 -1.99 8.14 8.03
C ALA A 78 -2.63 7.62 6.74
N SER A 79 -2.87 6.29 6.67
CA SER A 79 -3.54 5.58 5.58
C SER A 79 -5.07 5.64 5.63
N GLY A 80 -5.67 6.21 6.68
CA GLY A 80 -7.13 6.38 6.77
C GLY A 80 -7.88 5.25 7.46
N VAL A 81 -7.18 4.31 8.11
CA VAL A 81 -7.78 3.29 8.96
C VAL A 81 -8.36 3.94 10.22
N SER A 82 -9.56 3.51 10.65
CA SER A 82 -10.24 4.06 11.82
C SER A 82 -9.49 3.75 13.12
N GLN A 83 -9.57 4.65 14.09
CA GLN A 83 -8.98 4.42 15.41
C GLN A 83 -9.63 3.24 16.13
N GLU A 84 -10.95 3.08 15.97
CA GLU A 84 -11.71 1.96 16.56
C GLU A 84 -11.18 0.60 16.11
N LEU A 85 -10.90 0.42 14.80
CA LEU A 85 -10.31 -0.83 14.31
C LEU A 85 -8.89 -1.05 14.84
N LEU A 86 -8.09 0.01 15.00
CA LEU A 86 -6.75 -0.11 15.59
C LEU A 86 -6.82 -0.57 17.05
N ASP A 87 -7.76 0.00 17.81
CA ASP A 87 -7.96 -0.33 19.22
C ASP A 87 -8.41 -1.80 19.36
N GLU A 88 -9.39 -2.26 18.56
CA GLU A 88 -9.84 -3.66 18.52
C GLU A 88 -8.70 -4.64 18.21
N ILE A 89 -7.84 -4.30 17.24
CA ILE A 89 -6.70 -5.13 16.88
C ILE A 89 -5.69 -5.18 18.02
N HIS A 90 -5.45 -4.08 18.73
CA HIS A 90 -4.49 -4.02 19.85
C HIS A 90 -4.97 -4.75 21.10
N GLU A 91 -6.28 -4.92 21.28
CA GLU A 91 -6.81 -5.76 22.35
C GLU A 91 -6.48 -7.25 22.13
N VAL A 92 -6.38 -7.68 20.87
CA VAL A 92 -6.15 -9.09 20.51
C VAL A 92 -4.68 -9.37 20.18
N LEU A 93 -3.96 -8.42 19.58
CA LEU A 93 -2.56 -8.56 19.18
C LEU A 93 -1.65 -7.80 20.13
N THR A 94 -1.04 -8.54 21.06
CA THR A 94 0.06 -8.03 21.87
C THR A 94 1.40 -8.34 21.23
N TRP A 95 2.37 -7.42 21.33
CA TRP A 95 3.68 -7.61 20.72
C TRP A 95 4.66 -8.34 21.67
N PRO A 96 5.45 -9.31 21.18
CA PRO A 96 5.47 -9.88 19.83
C PRO A 96 4.34 -10.90 19.59
N ALA A 97 3.53 -10.69 18.55
CA ALA A 97 2.46 -11.61 18.19
C ALA A 97 3.00 -12.82 17.40
N THR A 98 2.48 -13.99 17.73
CA THR A 98 2.69 -15.24 17.01
C THR A 98 1.86 -15.30 15.73
N ASP A 99 2.23 -16.18 14.79
CA ASP A 99 1.45 -16.39 13.56
C ASP A 99 0.00 -16.80 13.84
N GLU A 100 -0.24 -17.59 14.89
CA GLU A 100 -1.57 -18.03 15.30
C GLU A 100 -2.41 -16.87 15.84
N GLU A 101 -1.81 -15.98 16.64
CA GLU A 101 -2.48 -14.76 17.10
C GLU A 101 -2.85 -13.85 15.92
N ILE A 102 -1.94 -13.68 14.96
CA ILE A 102 -2.20 -12.89 13.73
C ILE A 102 -3.36 -13.50 12.95
N GLU A 103 -3.35 -14.82 12.72
CA GLU A 103 -4.43 -15.51 12.01
C GLU A 103 -5.78 -15.39 12.75
N SER A 104 -5.76 -15.48 14.07
CA SER A 104 -6.96 -15.31 14.89
C SER A 104 -7.53 -13.90 14.79
N ALA A 105 -6.70 -12.88 14.62
CA ALA A 105 -7.11 -11.47 14.51
C ALA A 105 -7.45 -11.03 13.08
N MET A 106 -7.18 -11.85 12.05
CA MET A 106 -7.46 -11.49 10.65
C MET A 106 -8.94 -11.13 10.42
N HIS A 107 -9.87 -11.78 11.12
CA HIS A 107 -11.30 -11.52 10.93
C HIS A 107 -11.74 -10.08 11.27
N LEU A 108 -10.93 -9.34 12.04
CA LEU A 108 -11.17 -7.94 12.38
C LEU A 108 -10.90 -7.00 11.21
N VAL A 109 -10.06 -7.40 10.24
CA VAL A 109 -9.64 -6.54 9.14
C VAL A 109 -10.55 -6.75 7.92
N PRO A 110 -11.47 -5.82 7.61
CA PRO A 110 -12.39 -5.99 6.49
C PRO A 110 -11.69 -5.85 5.12
N ASP A 111 -12.33 -6.36 4.07
CA ASP A 111 -11.82 -6.34 2.69
C ASP A 111 -11.51 -4.92 2.19
N ASP A 112 -12.34 -3.94 2.56
CA ASP A 112 -12.16 -2.53 2.17
C ASP A 112 -10.89 -1.93 2.78
N VAL A 113 -10.54 -2.28 4.02
CA VAL A 113 -9.27 -1.87 4.65
C VAL A 113 -8.07 -2.49 3.94
N VAL A 114 -8.18 -3.76 3.52
CA VAL A 114 -7.15 -4.39 2.69
C VAL A 114 -7.01 -3.65 1.36
N GLN A 115 -8.10 -3.53 0.60
CA GLN A 115 -8.10 -2.90 -0.72
C GLN A 115 -7.79 -1.39 -0.68
N MET A 116 -7.94 -0.73 0.47
CA MET A 116 -7.57 0.67 0.64
C MET A 116 -6.05 0.88 0.56
N CYS A 117 -5.26 -0.07 1.08
CA CYS A 117 -3.82 0.10 1.30
C CYS A 117 -2.96 -0.85 0.44
N THR A 118 -3.56 -1.81 -0.26
CA THR A 118 -2.85 -2.81 -1.07
C THR A 118 -3.51 -3.01 -2.44
N ALA A 119 -2.71 -3.43 -3.43
CA ALA A 119 -3.20 -3.94 -4.69
C ALA A 119 -3.53 -5.42 -4.54
N SER A 120 -4.73 -5.73 -4.03
CA SER A 120 -5.10 -7.10 -3.71
C SER A 120 -6.45 -7.53 -4.27
N GLY A 121 -6.50 -8.76 -4.79
CA GLY A 121 -7.70 -9.37 -5.36
C GLY A 121 -7.44 -10.04 -6.70
N SER A 122 -8.44 -9.94 -7.58
CA SER A 122 -8.35 -10.42 -8.96
C SER A 122 -7.35 -9.62 -9.81
N PRO A 123 -6.91 -10.14 -10.98
CA PRO A 123 -6.07 -9.40 -11.92
C PRO A 123 -6.57 -7.99 -12.26
N GLU A 124 -7.90 -7.83 -12.41
CA GLU A 124 -8.50 -6.53 -12.71
C GLU A 124 -8.43 -5.55 -11.53
N GLU A 125 -8.68 -6.04 -10.31
CA GLU A 125 -8.62 -5.22 -9.10
C GLU A 125 -7.20 -4.73 -8.82
N VAL A 126 -6.18 -5.59 -8.98
CA VAL A 126 -4.79 -5.18 -8.75
C VAL A 126 -4.32 -4.16 -9.77
N LYS A 127 -4.71 -4.30 -11.05
CA LYS A 127 -4.43 -3.28 -12.08
C LYS A 127 -5.15 -1.98 -11.80
N ALA A 128 -6.43 -2.04 -11.41
CA ALA A 128 -7.21 -0.86 -11.05
C ALA A 128 -6.57 -0.09 -9.89
N LYS A 129 -6.09 -0.79 -8.86
CA LYS A 129 -5.38 -0.15 -7.74
C LYS A 129 -4.06 0.49 -8.18
N VAL A 130 -3.30 -0.16 -9.06
CA VAL A 130 -2.06 0.44 -9.61
C VAL A 130 -2.37 1.74 -10.34
N ARG A 131 -3.41 1.76 -11.18
CA ARG A 131 -3.87 2.98 -11.87
C ARG A 131 -4.25 4.08 -10.87
N GLU A 132 -4.94 3.75 -9.80
CA GLU A 132 -5.30 4.71 -8.76
C GLU A 132 -4.06 5.37 -8.11
N TYR A 133 -2.99 4.60 -7.85
CA TYR A 133 -1.73 5.19 -7.37
C TYR A 133 -1.07 6.10 -8.41
N ILE A 134 -1.11 5.73 -9.69
CA ILE A 134 -0.61 6.58 -10.80
C ILE A 134 -1.38 7.90 -10.85
N ASP A 135 -2.71 7.84 -10.80
CA ASP A 135 -3.59 9.02 -10.80
C ASP A 135 -3.32 9.93 -9.58
N ASN A 136 -2.79 9.36 -8.49
CA ASN A 136 -2.39 10.09 -7.28
C ASN A 136 -0.89 10.42 -7.24
N GLY A 137 -0.20 10.46 -8.38
CA GLY A 137 1.15 11.00 -8.49
C GLY A 137 2.28 9.98 -8.41
N CYS A 138 2.01 8.68 -8.42
CA CYS A 138 3.05 7.68 -8.69
C CYS A 138 3.56 7.81 -10.13
N THR A 139 4.89 7.77 -10.34
CA THR A 139 5.48 7.68 -11.70
C THR A 139 5.89 6.28 -12.08
N CYS A 140 6.22 5.43 -11.09
CA CYS A 140 6.72 4.08 -11.31
C CYS A 140 6.20 3.14 -10.22
N PRO A 141 5.25 2.23 -10.53
CA PRO A 141 4.78 1.23 -9.58
C PRO A 141 5.89 0.22 -9.28
N ILE A 142 6.23 0.05 -8.01
CA ILE A 142 7.13 -1.00 -7.53
C ILE A 142 6.26 -2.05 -6.84
N LEU A 143 6.00 -3.15 -7.54
CA LEU A 143 5.13 -4.22 -7.05
C LEU A 143 5.92 -5.22 -6.20
N TYR A 144 5.57 -5.29 -4.92
CA TYR A 144 6.02 -6.34 -4.02
C TYR A 144 5.08 -7.56 -4.17
N PRO A 145 5.56 -8.71 -4.66
CA PRO A 145 4.72 -9.89 -4.84
C PRO A 145 4.43 -10.56 -3.49
N LEU A 146 3.16 -10.52 -3.08
CA LEU A 146 2.63 -11.26 -1.95
C LEU A 146 1.80 -12.45 -2.45
N GLY A 147 2.47 -13.58 -2.65
CA GLY A 147 1.89 -14.78 -3.25
C GLY A 147 2.74 -15.30 -4.42
N ASP A 148 2.10 -15.70 -5.52
CA ASP A 148 2.80 -16.18 -6.72
C ASP A 148 3.38 -15.01 -7.54
N ALA A 149 4.69 -14.83 -7.47
CA ALA A 149 5.39 -13.81 -8.21
C ALA A 149 5.31 -13.99 -9.74
N ARG A 150 5.22 -15.22 -10.25
CA ARG A 150 5.09 -15.45 -11.70
C ARG A 150 3.72 -15.00 -12.18
N LEU A 151 2.67 -15.36 -11.45
CA LEU A 151 1.32 -14.89 -11.76
C LEU A 151 1.26 -13.36 -11.78
N MET A 152 1.87 -12.69 -10.79
CA MET A 152 1.94 -11.22 -10.79
C MET A 152 2.65 -10.68 -12.04
N ILE A 153 3.81 -11.25 -12.40
CA ILE A 153 4.53 -10.85 -13.63
C ILE A 153 3.65 -11.05 -14.87
N ASP A 154 2.97 -12.19 -14.99
CA ASP A 154 2.11 -12.51 -16.14
C ASP A 154 0.91 -11.54 -16.23
N VAL A 155 0.25 -11.27 -15.10
CA VAL A 155 -0.87 -10.32 -15.01
C VAL A 155 -0.47 -8.93 -15.49
N PHE A 156 0.72 -8.45 -15.13
CA PHE A 156 1.21 -7.12 -15.48
C PHE A 156 2.08 -7.08 -16.75
N SER A 157 2.27 -8.21 -17.44
CA SER A 157 3.16 -8.31 -18.61
C SER A 157 2.74 -7.42 -19.79
N GLU A 158 1.43 -7.20 -19.95
CA GLU A 158 0.84 -6.29 -20.95
C GLU A 158 0.60 -4.88 -20.39
N GLY A 159 1.12 -4.58 -19.20
CA GLY A 159 0.90 -3.35 -18.46
C GLY A 159 -0.32 -3.40 -17.55
N TYR A 160 -0.69 -2.21 -17.05
CA TYR A 160 -1.77 -1.99 -16.08
C TYR A 160 -2.88 -1.09 -16.65
N ASN A 161 -2.91 -0.89 -17.97
CA ASN A 161 -4.01 -0.20 -18.64
C ASN A 161 -5.25 -1.08 -18.73
#